data_AF-A0A0K2RPW3-F1
#
_entry.id   AF-A0A0K2RPW3-F1
#
_cell.length_a   1.000
_cell.length_b   1.000
_cell.length_c   1.000
_cell.angle_alpha   90.00
_cell.angle_beta   90.00
_cell.angle_gamma   90.00
#
_symmetry.space_group_name_H-M   'P 1'
#
loop_
_entity.id
_entity.type
_entity.pdbx_description
1 polymer ?
#
loop_
_entity_poly.entity_id
_entity_poly.type
_entity_poly.pdbx_seq_one_letter_code
_entity_poly.pdbx_strand_id
1 'polypeptide(L)'
;MAEKTSAGKRFDVWAPFAESVTLLAKEQRHDMRLHDDGAAGWWTADVPREPGTDYGYLVNGEGPFPDPRSQRQPDGVHALSRTFDASSYAWNDTDWAGRGLGGAVIYELHLGTFTPEGTLDAAVGKLDYLVELGIDFVELLPVNAFNGAHNWGYDGVLWFAVHEAYGGPEAYQRFVDAAHAAGLGVIQDVVYNHLGPSGNYLPKFGPT
;
A
#
# COMPACT_ATOMS: atom_id res chain seq x y z
N MET A 1 18.71 -12.31 22.14
CA MET A 1 17.42 -12.58 21.50
C MET A 1 16.71 -11.24 21.42
N ALA A 2 16.66 -10.63 20.24
CA ALA A 2 16.00 -9.33 20.07
C ALA A 2 14.48 -9.56 20.08
N GLU A 3 13.80 -8.85 20.97
CA GLU A 3 12.36 -8.79 21.07
C GLU A 3 11.81 -8.29 19.73
N LYS A 4 11.04 -9.15 19.03
CA LYS A 4 10.29 -8.73 17.85
C LYS A 4 9.29 -7.68 18.34
N THR A 5 9.57 -6.41 18.06
CA THR A 5 8.59 -5.34 18.19
C THR A 5 7.31 -5.78 17.49
N SER A 6 6.16 -5.60 18.15
CA SER A 6 4.84 -6.06 17.71
C SER A 6 4.28 -5.27 16.52
N ALA A 7 5.13 -4.94 15.53
CA ALA A 7 4.75 -4.24 14.33
C ALA A 7 3.63 -5.02 13.62
N GLY A 8 2.44 -4.44 13.56
CA GLY A 8 1.30 -4.96 12.80
C GLY A 8 0.12 -5.51 13.59
N LYS A 9 0.15 -5.55 14.94
CA LYS A 9 -0.97 -6.09 15.75
C LYS A 9 -1.94 -5.06 16.34
N ARG A 10 -1.64 -3.77 16.24
CA ARG A 10 -2.43 -2.68 16.84
C ARG A 10 -2.68 -1.56 15.84
N PHE A 11 -3.68 -0.74 16.13
CA PHE A 11 -3.89 0.53 15.44
C PHE A 11 -3.01 1.58 16.09
N ASP A 12 -1.92 1.94 15.40
CA ASP A 12 -0.98 2.96 15.84
C ASP A 12 -0.95 4.07 14.79
N VAL A 13 -0.91 5.33 15.23
CA VAL A 13 -0.75 6.49 14.33
C VAL A 13 0.11 7.55 14.98
N TRP A 14 1.01 8.16 14.20
CA TRP A 14 1.84 9.25 14.68
C TRP A 14 1.11 10.57 14.43
N ALA A 15 0.77 11.26 15.51
CA ALA A 15 0.14 12.57 15.48
C ALA A 15 0.66 13.44 16.63
N PRO A 16 1.89 14.00 16.52
CA PRO A 16 2.62 14.59 17.64
C PRO A 16 2.03 15.88 18.18
N PHE A 17 1.21 16.57 17.38
CA PHE A 17 0.56 17.83 17.75
C PHE A 17 -0.94 17.67 18.00
N ALA A 18 -1.46 16.44 17.95
CA ALA A 18 -2.83 16.16 18.31
C ALA A 18 -3.01 16.29 19.83
N GLU A 19 -4.14 16.85 20.25
CA GLU A 19 -4.60 16.87 21.64
C GLU A 19 -5.43 15.61 21.95
N SER A 20 -6.09 15.06 20.92
CA SER A 20 -6.85 13.81 21.02
C SER A 20 -6.83 13.06 19.68
N VAL A 21 -6.82 11.73 19.77
CA VAL A 21 -7.01 10.84 18.62
C VAL A 21 -8.03 9.77 18.98
N THR A 22 -8.99 9.54 18.10
CA THR A 22 -9.98 8.47 18.23
C THR A 22 -9.89 7.57 17.00
N LEU A 23 -9.76 6.27 17.23
CA LEU A 23 -9.91 5.26 16.19
C LEU A 23 -11.41 5.04 15.92
N LEU A 24 -11.83 5.15 14.67
CA LEU A 24 -13.07 4.56 14.18
C LEU A 24 -12.72 3.21 13.57
N ALA A 25 -13.24 2.10 14.12
CA ALA A 25 -13.07 0.76 13.55
C ALA A 25 -14.33 -0.07 13.80
N LYS A 26 -14.78 -0.85 12.81
CA LYS A 26 -16.04 -1.63 12.90
C LYS A 26 -17.23 -0.78 13.38
N GLU A 27 -17.33 0.44 12.85
CA GLU A 27 -18.35 1.45 13.19
C GLU A 27 -18.35 1.92 14.65
N GLN A 28 -17.34 1.54 15.44
CA GLN A 28 -17.18 1.92 16.84
C GLN A 28 -16.02 2.90 17.01
N ARG A 29 -16.19 3.83 17.95
CA ARG A 29 -15.17 4.82 18.31
C ARG A 29 -14.41 4.35 19.54
N HIS A 30 -13.10 4.40 19.48
CA HIS A 30 -12.19 4.02 20.54
C HIS A 30 -11.18 5.15 20.76
N ASP A 31 -11.18 5.73 21.95
CA ASP A 31 -10.17 6.72 22.32
C ASP A 31 -8.79 6.07 22.32
N MET A 32 -7.83 6.73 21.67
CA MET A 32 -6.46 6.25 21.61
C MET A 32 -5.64 6.85 22.75
N ARG A 33 -4.66 6.10 23.22
CA ARG A 33 -3.73 6.51 24.25
C ARG A 33 -2.43 7.00 23.61
N LEU A 34 -1.96 8.17 24.01
CA LEU A 34 -0.61 8.64 23.68
C LEU A 34 0.44 7.75 24.35
N HIS A 35 1.50 7.41 23.63
CA HIS A 35 2.62 6.66 24.17
C HIS A 35 3.44 7.52 25.16
N ASP A 36 3.61 7.01 26.39
CA ASP A 36 4.39 7.66 27.46
C ASP A 36 5.87 7.20 27.48
N ASP A 37 6.27 6.28 26.59
CA ASP A 37 7.53 5.53 26.62
C ASP A 37 8.69 6.17 25.84
N GLY A 38 8.58 7.46 25.50
CA GLY A 38 9.57 8.18 24.70
C GLY A 38 9.34 8.09 23.18
N ALA A 39 8.36 7.32 22.71
CA ALA A 39 7.85 7.39 21.34
C ALA A 39 6.94 8.61 21.15
N ALA A 40 7.50 9.81 21.33
CA ALA A 40 6.77 11.07 21.35
C ALA A 40 5.85 11.23 20.12
N GLY A 41 4.55 11.42 20.40
CA GLY A 41 3.54 11.65 19.37
C GLY A 41 2.88 10.42 18.77
N TRP A 42 3.23 9.20 19.21
CA TRP A 42 2.52 7.99 18.80
C TRP A 42 1.26 7.77 19.64
N TRP A 43 0.14 7.50 18.99
CA TRP A 43 -1.13 7.13 19.58
C TRP A 43 -1.42 5.67 19.27
N THR A 44 -1.94 4.93 20.24
CA THR A 44 -2.31 3.51 20.09
C THR A 44 -3.71 3.23 20.62
N ALA A 45 -4.43 2.31 19.96
CA ALA A 45 -5.68 1.76 20.44
C ALA A 45 -5.49 0.28 20.80
N ASP A 46 -5.96 -0.11 21.99
CA ASP A 46 -6.01 -1.50 22.46
C ASP A 46 -7.20 -2.25 21.82
N VAL A 47 -7.26 -2.22 20.48
CA VAL A 47 -8.28 -2.88 19.66
C VAL A 47 -7.58 -3.90 18.75
N PRO A 48 -8.04 -5.16 18.71
CA PRO A 48 -7.49 -6.16 17.79
C PRO A 48 -7.57 -5.71 16.33
N ARG A 49 -6.44 -5.72 15.65
CA ARG A 49 -6.32 -5.38 14.22
C ARG A 49 -6.61 -6.61 13.35
N GLU A 50 -7.88 -6.99 13.27
CA GLU A 50 -8.34 -8.12 12.45
C GLU A 50 -8.27 -7.78 10.95
N PRO A 51 -7.77 -8.66 10.06
CA PRO A 51 -7.77 -8.43 8.62
C PRO A 51 -9.16 -8.10 8.07
N GLY A 52 -9.23 -7.22 7.06
CA GLY A 52 -10.49 -6.78 6.47
C GLY A 52 -11.32 -5.79 7.30
N THR A 53 -10.81 -5.29 8.42
CA THR A 53 -11.47 -4.25 9.21
C THR A 53 -11.35 -2.88 8.55
N ASP A 54 -12.48 -2.22 8.29
CA ASP A 54 -12.52 -0.81 7.89
C ASP A 54 -12.28 0.10 9.09
N TYR A 55 -11.42 1.09 8.89
CA TYR A 55 -10.99 2.00 9.94
C TYR A 55 -10.53 3.37 9.44
N GLY A 56 -10.53 4.34 10.35
CA GLY A 56 -9.96 5.66 10.12
C GLY A 56 -9.71 6.37 11.46
N TYR A 57 -9.01 7.49 11.40
CA TYR A 57 -8.65 8.24 12.61
C TYR A 57 -9.36 9.58 12.64
N LEU A 58 -9.93 9.93 13.78
CA LEU A 58 -10.34 11.28 14.08
C LEU A 58 -9.21 11.96 14.84
N VAL A 59 -8.76 13.11 14.37
CA VAL A 59 -7.69 13.90 15.01
C VAL A 59 -8.29 15.21 15.48
N ASN A 60 -8.22 15.49 16.78
CA ASN A 60 -8.87 16.66 17.41
C ASN A 60 -10.37 16.79 17.06
N GLY A 61 -11.05 15.64 16.91
CA GLY A 61 -12.48 15.58 16.56
C GLY A 61 -12.81 15.74 15.07
N GLU A 62 -11.83 16.03 14.21
CA GLU A 62 -12.00 16.07 12.76
C GLU A 62 -11.78 14.69 12.11
N GLY A 63 -12.50 14.40 11.03
CA GLY A 63 -12.37 13.13 10.29
C GLY A 63 -13.69 12.35 10.19
N PRO A 64 -13.65 11.02 10.01
CA PRO A 64 -12.46 10.17 10.01
C PRO A 64 -11.57 10.37 8.77
N PHE A 65 -10.26 10.42 8.97
CA PHE A 65 -9.26 10.43 7.90
C PHE A 65 -8.73 9.01 7.65
N PRO A 66 -8.35 8.66 6.41
CA PRO A 66 -7.63 7.42 6.14
C PRO A 66 -6.30 7.38 6.89
N ASP A 67 -5.81 6.18 7.15
CA ASP A 67 -4.49 5.96 7.71
C ASP A 67 -3.41 6.47 6.72
N PRO A 68 -2.49 7.37 7.13
CA PRO A 68 -1.39 7.79 6.28
C PRO A 68 -0.45 6.63 5.89
N ARG A 69 -0.52 5.50 6.62
CA ARG A 69 0.18 4.25 6.35
C ARG A 69 -0.78 3.14 5.91
N SER A 70 -1.92 3.50 5.33
CA SER A 70 -2.92 2.54 4.84
C SER A 70 -2.29 1.53 3.89
N GLN A 71 -2.58 0.26 4.14
CA GLN A 71 -2.16 -0.84 3.26
C GLN A 71 -3.21 -1.18 2.19
N ARG A 72 -4.43 -0.65 2.32
CA ARG A 72 -5.54 -0.91 1.40
C ARG A 72 -6.62 0.17 1.50
N GLN A 73 -7.06 0.67 0.35
CA GLN A 73 -8.13 1.66 0.21
C GLN A 73 -9.20 1.18 -0.76
N PRO A 74 -10.15 0.34 -0.31
CA PRO A 74 -11.14 -0.26 -1.19
C PRO A 74 -12.06 0.78 -1.85
N ASP A 75 -12.37 1.85 -1.11
CA ASP A 75 -13.34 2.87 -1.52
C ASP A 75 -12.68 4.22 -1.89
N GLY A 76 -11.38 4.19 -2.19
CA GLY A 76 -10.60 5.36 -2.64
C GLY A 76 -9.90 6.15 -1.52
N VAL A 77 -9.08 7.12 -1.92
CA VAL A 77 -8.13 7.83 -1.04
C VAL A 77 -8.75 8.78 0.00
N HIS A 78 -10.07 8.99 -0.05
CA HIS A 78 -10.80 9.80 0.92
C HIS A 78 -11.61 8.96 1.91
N ALA A 79 -11.77 7.67 1.63
CA ALA A 79 -12.58 6.77 2.43
C ALA A 79 -11.76 6.10 3.54
N LEU A 80 -12.45 5.29 4.34
CA LEU A 80 -11.81 4.49 5.39
C LEU A 80 -10.74 3.56 4.79
N SER A 81 -9.67 3.40 5.54
CA SER A 81 -8.66 2.38 5.28
C SER A 81 -9.18 1.01 5.64
N ARG A 82 -8.64 -0.03 4.98
CA ARG A 82 -8.91 -1.42 5.35
C ARG A 82 -7.64 -2.09 5.80
N THR A 83 -7.69 -2.76 6.95
CA THR A 83 -6.57 -3.56 7.42
C THR A 83 -6.29 -4.70 6.43
N PHE A 84 -5.01 -4.92 6.13
CA PHE A 84 -4.56 -5.99 5.26
C PHE A 84 -3.50 -6.83 5.97
N ASP A 85 -3.51 -8.15 5.74
CA ASP A 85 -2.50 -9.07 6.23
C ASP A 85 -1.70 -9.64 5.06
N ALA A 86 -0.57 -9.00 4.77
CA ALA A 86 0.33 -9.42 3.71
C ALA A 86 0.96 -10.80 3.96
N SER A 87 0.99 -11.27 5.21
CA SER A 87 1.58 -12.58 5.56
C SER A 87 0.66 -13.76 5.25
N SER A 88 -0.62 -13.49 4.94
CA SER A 88 -1.60 -14.52 4.58
C SER A 88 -1.38 -15.11 3.18
N TYR A 89 -0.64 -14.43 2.30
CA TYR A 89 -0.34 -14.91 0.96
C TYR A 89 0.74 -16.00 0.99
N ALA A 90 0.42 -17.16 0.41
CA ALA A 90 1.35 -18.27 0.25
C ALA A 90 2.13 -18.11 -1.07
N TRP A 91 3.33 -17.55 -0.98
CA TRP A 91 4.26 -17.38 -2.09
C TRP A 91 4.74 -18.72 -2.67
N ASN A 92 4.90 -18.79 -4.00
CA ASN A 92 5.40 -19.95 -4.72
C ASN A 92 6.75 -19.69 -5.40
N ASP A 93 7.37 -18.54 -5.13
CA ASP A 93 8.61 -18.07 -5.72
C ASP A 93 9.87 -18.41 -4.88
N THR A 94 9.83 -19.46 -4.07
CA THR A 94 10.94 -19.78 -3.15
C THR A 94 12.28 -20.05 -3.86
N ASP A 95 12.23 -20.45 -5.13
CA ASP A 95 13.41 -20.70 -5.97
C ASP A 95 13.89 -19.45 -6.72
N TRP A 96 13.17 -18.32 -6.61
CA TRP A 96 13.55 -17.05 -7.22
C TRP A 96 14.75 -16.42 -6.51
N ALA A 97 15.90 -16.45 -7.17
CA ALA A 97 17.15 -15.87 -6.65
C ALA A 97 17.31 -14.37 -6.94
N GLY A 98 16.35 -13.75 -7.64
CA GLY A 98 16.50 -12.43 -8.23
C GLY A 98 17.36 -12.43 -9.50
N ARG A 99 17.53 -11.24 -10.10
CA ARG A 99 18.31 -11.03 -11.32
C ARG A 99 19.22 -9.81 -11.17
N GLY A 100 20.40 -9.86 -11.80
CA GLY A 100 21.28 -8.70 -11.90
C GLY A 100 20.81 -7.71 -12.97
N LEU A 101 20.95 -6.41 -12.71
CA LEU A 101 20.56 -5.36 -13.67
C LEU A 101 21.56 -5.15 -14.83
N GLY A 102 22.79 -5.63 -14.69
CA GLY A 102 23.83 -5.42 -15.70
C GLY A 102 23.51 -6.13 -17.02
N GLY A 103 23.23 -5.35 -18.06
CA GLY A 103 22.87 -5.86 -19.40
C GLY A 103 21.43 -6.35 -19.52
N ALA A 104 20.60 -6.11 -18.51
CA ALA A 104 19.21 -6.52 -18.52
C ALA A 104 18.33 -5.61 -19.41
N VAL A 105 17.25 -6.18 -19.94
CA VAL A 105 16.22 -5.47 -20.71
C VAL A 105 15.01 -5.22 -19.81
N ILE A 106 14.67 -3.94 -19.63
CA ILE A 106 13.55 -3.50 -18.80
C ILE A 106 12.38 -3.10 -19.73
N TYR A 107 11.18 -3.56 -19.40
CA TYR A 107 9.94 -3.17 -20.06
C TYR A 107 9.09 -2.33 -19.10
N GLU A 108 8.98 -1.03 -19.37
CA GLU A 108 8.13 -0.11 -18.62
C GLU A 108 6.64 -0.35 -18.97
N LEU A 109 5.81 -0.52 -17.94
CA LEU A 109 4.43 -0.96 -18.06
C LEU A 109 3.49 -0.08 -17.23
N HIS A 110 2.53 0.55 -17.91
CA HIS A 110 1.40 1.20 -17.26
C HIS A 110 0.19 0.27 -17.20
N LEU A 111 -0.18 -0.17 -15.99
CA LEU A 111 -1.23 -1.19 -15.78
C LEU A 111 -2.56 -0.80 -16.42
N GLY A 112 -2.99 0.44 -16.22
CA GLY A 112 -4.29 0.93 -16.69
C GLY A 112 -4.44 1.01 -18.21
N THR A 113 -3.38 0.79 -18.99
CA THR A 113 -3.43 0.81 -20.47
C THR A 113 -2.82 -0.41 -21.13
N PHE A 114 -2.13 -1.27 -20.38
CA PHE A 114 -1.44 -2.44 -20.93
C PHE A 114 -2.43 -3.53 -21.38
N THR A 115 -3.56 -3.66 -20.68
CA THR A 115 -4.67 -4.56 -21.04
C THR A 115 -5.98 -3.79 -21.06
N PRO A 116 -7.01 -4.25 -21.79
CA PRO A 116 -8.34 -3.63 -21.77
C PRO A 116 -8.95 -3.54 -20.36
N GLU A 117 -8.67 -4.52 -19.52
CA GLU A 117 -9.15 -4.58 -18.13
C GLU A 117 -8.38 -3.62 -17.21
N GLY A 118 -7.11 -3.33 -17.53
CA GLY A 118 -6.30 -2.39 -16.77
C GLY A 118 -5.86 -2.89 -15.39
N THR A 119 -5.75 -4.21 -15.18
CA THR A 119 -5.49 -4.83 -13.86
C THR A 119 -4.19 -5.63 -13.82
N LEU A 120 -3.68 -5.84 -12.60
CA LEU A 120 -2.53 -6.70 -12.33
C LEU A 120 -2.78 -8.16 -12.78
N ASP A 121 -3.96 -8.71 -12.47
CA ASP A 121 -4.32 -10.08 -12.87
C ASP A 121 -4.44 -10.22 -14.40
N ALA A 122 -4.93 -9.20 -15.11
CA ALA A 122 -4.94 -9.21 -16.57
C ALA A 122 -3.52 -9.13 -17.17
N ALA A 123 -2.63 -8.36 -16.53
CA ALA A 123 -1.23 -8.27 -16.94
C ALA A 123 -0.47 -9.60 -16.76
N VAL A 124 -0.82 -10.42 -15.75
CA VAL A 124 -0.27 -11.78 -15.60
C VAL A 124 -0.46 -12.61 -16.87
N GLY A 125 -1.60 -12.48 -17.55
CA GLY A 125 -1.89 -13.19 -18.81
C GLY A 125 -1.02 -12.79 -20.01
N LYS A 126 -0.08 -11.85 -19.84
CA LYS A 126 0.86 -11.39 -20.87
C LYS A 126 2.32 -11.65 -20.53
N LEU A 127 2.64 -12.24 -19.38
CA LEU A 127 4.02 -12.46 -18.96
C LEU A 127 4.77 -13.38 -19.93
N ASP A 128 4.15 -14.46 -20.42
CA ASP A 128 4.75 -15.36 -21.42
C ASP A 128 5.19 -14.62 -22.70
N TYR A 129 4.38 -13.65 -23.14
CA TYR A 129 4.73 -12.80 -24.28
C TYR A 129 5.96 -11.93 -24.00
N LEU A 130 6.07 -11.36 -22.80
CA LEU A 130 7.23 -10.56 -22.42
C LEU A 130 8.51 -11.42 -22.32
N VAL A 131 8.39 -12.65 -21.83
CA VAL A 131 9.49 -13.63 -21.83
C VAL A 131 9.91 -13.97 -23.27
N GLU A 132 8.96 -14.25 -24.17
CA GLU A 132 9.25 -14.55 -25.58
C GLU A 132 9.94 -13.36 -26.29
N LEU A 133 9.53 -12.13 -25.95
CA LEU A 133 10.15 -10.92 -26.46
C LEU A 133 11.61 -10.72 -25.98
N GLY A 134 12.01 -11.41 -24.91
CA GLY A 134 13.35 -11.33 -24.32
C GLY A 134 13.48 -10.27 -23.24
N ILE A 135 12.38 -9.93 -22.55
CA ILE A 135 12.38 -9.01 -21.41
C ILE A 135 12.91 -9.73 -20.16
N ASP A 136 13.71 -9.01 -19.36
CA ASP A 136 14.26 -9.52 -18.10
C ASP A 136 13.55 -8.96 -16.87
N PHE A 137 13.07 -7.71 -16.95
CA PHE A 137 12.35 -7.03 -15.90
C PHE A 137 11.11 -6.31 -16.43
N VAL A 138 10.03 -6.37 -15.68
CA VAL A 138 8.88 -5.47 -15.84
C VAL A 138 9.04 -4.34 -14.83
N GLU A 139 9.07 -3.10 -15.32
CA GLU A 139 9.00 -1.90 -14.49
C GLU A 139 7.57 -1.38 -14.49
N LEU A 140 6.89 -1.49 -13.35
CA LEU A 140 5.56 -0.94 -13.18
C LEU A 140 5.66 0.56 -12.91
N LEU A 141 4.90 1.36 -13.67
CA LEU A 141 4.60 2.74 -13.27
C LEU A 141 3.98 2.76 -11.86
N PRO A 142 3.99 3.92 -11.16
CA PRO A 142 3.60 3.97 -9.76
C PRO A 142 2.20 3.40 -9.51
N VAL A 143 2.12 2.44 -8.60
CA VAL A 143 0.86 1.76 -8.24
C VAL A 143 0.19 2.35 -7.00
N ASN A 144 0.79 3.37 -6.39
CA ASN A 144 0.29 4.00 -5.18
C ASN A 144 -1.13 4.53 -5.36
N ALA A 145 -1.97 4.40 -4.34
CA ALA A 145 -3.35 4.86 -4.44
C ALA A 145 -3.44 6.39 -4.66
N PHE A 146 -4.22 6.78 -5.68
CA PHE A 146 -4.54 8.14 -6.07
C PHE A 146 -6.06 8.36 -6.16
N ASN A 147 -6.50 9.61 -6.34
CA ASN A 147 -7.92 9.93 -6.53
C ASN A 147 -8.38 9.70 -7.99
N GLY A 148 -9.53 9.06 -8.15
CA GLY A 148 -10.12 8.73 -9.45
C GLY A 148 -9.78 7.32 -9.94
N ALA A 149 -10.28 6.96 -11.12
CA ALA A 149 -10.13 5.62 -11.69
C ALA A 149 -8.91 5.46 -12.62
N HIS A 150 -8.42 6.56 -13.19
CA HIS A 150 -7.31 6.55 -14.13
C HIS A 150 -6.31 7.64 -13.78
N ASN A 151 -5.04 7.28 -13.73
CA ASN A 151 -3.90 8.16 -13.55
C ASN A 151 -2.64 7.42 -14.05
N TRP A 152 -1.58 8.14 -14.38
CA TRP A 152 -0.27 7.53 -14.66
C TRP A 152 0.45 7.04 -13.40
N GLY A 153 0.01 7.46 -12.21
CA GLY A 153 0.49 7.00 -10.91
C GLY A 153 1.20 8.08 -10.08
N TYR A 154 1.69 9.15 -10.72
CA TYR A 154 2.50 10.18 -10.06
C TYR A 154 1.70 11.08 -9.10
N ASP A 155 0.36 11.08 -9.17
CA ASP A 155 -0.52 11.74 -8.18
C ASP A 155 -0.82 10.84 -6.95
N GLY A 156 -0.02 9.81 -6.70
CA GLY A 156 -0.17 8.92 -5.54
C GLY A 156 -0.09 9.67 -4.21
N VAL A 157 -0.96 9.31 -3.27
CA VAL A 157 -1.03 9.94 -1.93
C VAL A 157 -0.86 8.97 -0.77
N LEU A 158 -1.06 7.67 -0.99
CA LEU A 158 -0.90 6.63 0.03
C LEU A 158 0.17 5.64 -0.39
N TRP A 159 1.38 5.84 0.13
CA TRP A 159 2.57 5.11 -0.31
C TRP A 159 2.53 3.59 -0.06
N PHE A 160 1.70 3.14 0.87
CA PHE A 160 1.63 1.73 1.26
C PHE A 160 0.43 0.99 0.66
N ALA A 161 -0.44 1.69 -0.06
CA ALA A 161 -1.63 1.13 -0.68
C ALA A 161 -1.42 0.99 -2.20
N VAL A 162 -1.64 -0.21 -2.72
CA VAL A 162 -1.80 -0.44 -4.16
C VAL A 162 -3.19 0.08 -4.56
N HIS A 163 -3.27 0.82 -5.66
CA HIS A 163 -4.52 1.39 -6.16
C HIS A 163 -5.56 0.29 -6.42
N GLU A 164 -6.73 0.40 -5.78
CA GLU A 164 -7.71 -0.70 -5.75
C GLU A 164 -8.23 -1.05 -7.15
N ALA A 165 -8.34 -0.07 -8.06
CA ALA A 165 -8.78 -0.33 -9.44
C ALA A 165 -7.82 -1.24 -10.23
N TYR A 166 -6.55 -1.34 -9.83
CA TYR A 166 -5.61 -2.31 -10.41
C TYR A 166 -5.75 -3.72 -9.83
N GLY A 167 -6.57 -3.91 -8.79
CA GLY A 167 -6.79 -5.17 -8.06
C GLY A 167 -6.30 -5.16 -6.62
N GLY A 168 -5.70 -4.06 -6.14
CA GLY A 168 -5.25 -3.91 -4.76
C GLY A 168 -4.03 -4.77 -4.40
N PRO A 169 -3.68 -4.85 -3.09
CA PRO A 169 -2.43 -5.47 -2.65
C PRO A 169 -2.36 -6.98 -2.91
N GLU A 170 -3.49 -7.69 -2.87
CA GLU A 170 -3.56 -9.14 -3.15
C GLU A 170 -3.23 -9.44 -4.62
N ALA A 171 -3.72 -8.63 -5.55
CA ALA A 171 -3.40 -8.79 -6.97
C ALA A 171 -1.93 -8.47 -7.26
N TYR A 172 -1.33 -7.54 -6.49
CA TYR A 172 0.09 -7.23 -6.60
C TYR A 172 0.96 -8.42 -6.19
N GLN A 173 0.60 -9.11 -5.09
CA GLN A 173 1.29 -10.35 -4.69
C GLN A 173 1.21 -11.42 -5.77
N ARG A 174 0.02 -11.66 -6.34
CA ARG A 174 -0.16 -12.61 -7.45
C ARG A 174 0.65 -12.24 -8.69
N PHE A 175 0.70 -10.97 -9.05
CA PHE A 175 1.47 -10.50 -10.19
C PHE A 175 2.98 -10.75 -10.01
N VAL A 176 3.52 -10.39 -8.84
CA VAL A 176 4.94 -10.60 -8.52
C VAL A 176 5.30 -12.09 -8.49
N ASP A 177 4.47 -12.91 -7.84
CA ASP A 177 4.67 -14.36 -7.76
C ASP A 177 4.67 -15.00 -9.16
N ALA A 178 3.72 -14.59 -10.02
CA ALA A 178 3.64 -15.05 -11.40
C ALA A 178 4.82 -14.57 -12.27
N ALA A 179 5.27 -13.33 -12.09
CA ALA A 179 6.44 -12.78 -12.79
C ALA A 179 7.71 -13.56 -12.42
N HIS A 180 7.93 -13.81 -11.12
CA HIS A 180 9.06 -14.62 -10.64
C HIS A 180 9.00 -16.05 -11.18
N ALA A 181 7.82 -16.68 -11.20
CA ALA A 181 7.63 -18.01 -11.78
C ALA A 181 7.93 -18.05 -13.29
N ALA A 182 7.66 -16.95 -14.01
CA ALA A 182 8.03 -16.76 -15.42
C ALA A 182 9.50 -16.37 -15.63
N GLY A 183 10.27 -16.18 -14.56
CA GLY A 183 11.68 -15.81 -14.62
C GLY A 183 11.93 -14.31 -14.83
N LEU A 184 10.91 -13.46 -14.66
CA LEU A 184 10.96 -12.01 -14.80
C LEU A 184 11.17 -11.34 -13.44
N GLY A 185 12.04 -10.32 -13.40
CA GLY A 185 12.10 -9.42 -12.25
C GLY A 185 10.99 -8.37 -12.30
N VAL A 186 10.58 -7.85 -11.14
CA VAL A 186 9.64 -6.74 -11.04
C VAL A 186 10.32 -5.55 -10.39
N ILE A 187 10.22 -4.39 -11.04
CA ILE A 187 10.68 -3.09 -10.53
C ILE A 187 9.44 -2.25 -10.27
N GLN A 188 9.39 -1.59 -9.11
CA GLN A 188 8.33 -0.65 -8.78
C GLN A 188 8.88 0.77 -8.84
N ASP A 189 8.32 1.60 -9.72
CA ASP A 189 8.53 3.04 -9.66
C ASP A 189 7.88 3.61 -8.39
N VAL A 190 8.62 4.45 -7.66
CA VAL A 190 8.23 5.01 -6.35
C VAL A 190 8.41 6.52 -6.32
N VAL A 191 7.37 7.23 -5.87
CA VAL A 191 7.34 8.69 -5.83
C VAL A 191 7.48 9.17 -4.38
N TYR A 192 8.71 9.43 -3.95
CA TYR A 192 9.00 9.96 -2.60
C TYR A 192 9.33 11.46 -2.57
N ASN A 193 9.31 12.13 -3.72
CA ASN A 193 9.67 13.55 -3.82
C ASN A 193 8.47 14.49 -3.63
N HIS A 194 7.24 13.98 -3.73
CA HIS A 194 6.00 14.71 -3.46
C HIS A 194 4.84 13.74 -3.18
N LEU A 195 3.67 14.29 -2.87
CA LEU A 195 2.38 13.59 -2.81
C LEU A 195 1.41 14.29 -3.75
N GLY A 196 0.48 13.52 -4.32
CA GLY A 196 -0.55 14.05 -5.21
C GLY A 196 -1.46 15.10 -4.54
N PRO A 197 -2.17 15.91 -5.35
CA PRO A 197 -2.93 17.06 -4.86
C PRO A 197 -4.24 16.70 -4.14
N SER A 198 -4.67 15.43 -4.17
CA SER A 198 -5.97 15.00 -3.64
C SER A 198 -5.88 13.70 -2.87
N GLY A 199 -6.28 13.74 -1.60
CA GLY A 199 -6.26 12.58 -0.68
C GLY A 199 -5.03 12.54 0.24
N ASN A 200 -4.12 13.51 0.16
CA ASN A 200 -3.04 13.66 1.13
C ASN A 200 -3.56 14.30 2.43
N TYR A 201 -3.72 13.46 3.46
CA TYR A 201 -4.13 13.91 4.80
C TYR A 201 -2.98 14.00 5.80
N LEU A 202 -1.70 13.81 5.41
CA LEU A 202 -0.55 13.94 6.32
C LEU A 202 -0.56 15.23 7.17
N PRO A 203 -0.91 16.42 6.62
CA PRO A 203 -0.98 17.65 7.41
C PRO A 203 -1.98 17.62 8.57
N LYS A 204 -2.94 16.68 8.58
CA LYS A 204 -3.87 16.48 9.70
C LYS A 204 -3.23 15.72 10.86
N PHE A 205 -2.21 14.93 10.60
CA PHE A 205 -1.55 14.10 11.60
C PHE A 205 -0.30 14.79 12.15
N GLY A 206 0.54 15.37 11.28
CA GLY A 206 1.82 15.91 11.71
C GLY A 206 2.39 16.96 10.75
N PRO A 207 3.60 17.45 11.06
CA PRO A 207 4.29 18.40 10.20
C PRO A 207 4.61 17.80 8.84
N THR A 208 4.52 18.61 7.79
CA THR A 208 4.86 18.28 6.39
C THR A 208 5.99 19.15 5.86
#